data_AF-A0A924XRH5-F1
#
_entry.id   AF-A0A924XRH5-F1
#
_cell.length_a   1.000
_cell.length_b   1.000
_cell.length_c   1.000
_cell.angle_alpha   90.00
_cell.angle_beta   90.00
_cell.angle_gamma   90.00
#
_symmetry.space_group_name_H-M   'P 1'
#
loop_
_entity.id
_entity.type
_entity.pdbx_description
1 polymer ?
#
loop_
_entity_poly.entity_id
_entity_poly.type
_entity_poly.pdbx_seq_one_letter_code
_entity_poly.pdbx_strand_id
1 'polypeptide(L)'
;IWGAVQASAAGGAVAISGVVRDGVSLLADAGRLGATLVHPATGYIAVYTIELALLFGTLAAIGPLVRLERPSRVLTHVPSPA
;
A
#
# COMPACT_ATOMS: atom_id res chain seq x y z
N ILE A 1 23.31 2.32 -4.74
CA ILE A 1 23.19 2.75 -3.31
C ILE A 1 21.77 2.55 -2.73
N TRP A 2 20.75 2.26 -3.55
CA TRP A 2 19.37 1.99 -3.08
C TRP A 2 19.16 0.78 -2.15
N GLY A 3 20.08 -0.20 -2.13
CA GLY A 3 19.90 -1.44 -1.38
C GLY A 3 19.75 -1.26 0.13
N ALA A 4 20.40 -0.25 0.73
CA ALA A 4 20.24 0.04 2.15
C ALA A 4 18.81 0.48 2.49
N VAL A 5 18.23 1.39 1.70
CA VAL A 5 16.85 1.86 1.88
C VAL A 5 15.85 0.71 1.70
N GLN A 6 16.06 -0.14 0.70
CA GLN A 6 15.20 -1.30 0.46
C GLN A 6 15.25 -2.29 1.62
N ALA A 7 16.45 -2.62 2.12
CA ALA A 7 16.60 -3.54 3.24
C ALA A 7 15.95 -2.99 4.52
N SER A 8 16.13 -1.70 4.82
CA SER A 8 15.49 -1.07 5.98
C SER A 8 13.98 -0.99 5.85
N ALA A 9 13.45 -0.62 4.67
CA ALA A 9 12.01 -0.54 4.45
C ALA A 9 11.35 -1.91 4.51
N ALA A 10 11.92 -2.93 3.86
CA ALA A 10 11.40 -4.29 3.88
C ALA A 10 11.48 -4.91 5.28
N GLY A 11 12.64 -4.79 5.95
CA GLY A 11 12.81 -5.28 7.31
C GLY A 11 11.89 -4.59 8.31
N GLY A 12 11.75 -3.26 8.19
CA GLY A 12 10.82 -2.47 9.00
C GLY A 12 9.37 -2.88 8.80
N ALA A 13 8.95 -3.09 7.55
CA ALA A 13 7.61 -3.58 7.24
C ALA A 13 7.33 -4.95 7.89
N VAL A 14 8.26 -5.90 7.76
CA VAL A 14 8.12 -7.24 8.38
C VAL A 14 8.03 -7.14 9.91
N ALA A 15 8.90 -6.33 10.54
CA ALA A 15 8.90 -6.16 11.99
C ALA A 15 7.59 -5.55 12.49
N ILE A 16 7.10 -4.50 11.83
CA ILE A 16 5.83 -3.83 12.18
C ILE A 16 4.65 -4.80 11.99
N SER A 17 4.59 -5.52 10.86
CA SER A 17 3.53 -6.50 10.60
C SER A 17 3.50 -7.60 11.67
N GLY A 18 4.67 -8.07 12.14
CA GLY A 18 4.76 -9.02 13.25
C GLY A 18 4.17 -8.48 14.55
N VAL A 19 4.57 -7.28 14.96
CA VAL A 19 4.04 -6.63 16.17
C VAL A 19 2.53 -6.43 16.09
N VAL A 20 2.01 -6.00 14.93
CA VAL A 20 0.57 -5.82 14.71
C VAL A 20 -0.17 -7.15 14.81
N ARG A 21 0.30 -8.18 14.10
CA ARG A 21 -0.29 -9.53 14.13
C ARG A 21 -0.40 -10.03 15.56
N ASP A 22 0.72 -9.99 16.29
CA ASP A 22 0.82 -10.56 17.63
C ASP A 22 -0.01 -9.74 18.62
N GLY A 23 0.03 -8.41 18.54
CA GLY A 23 -0.80 -7.53 19.36
C GLY A 23 -2.30 -7.77 19.17
N VAL A 24 -2.77 -7.94 17.92
CA VAL A 24 -4.16 -8.27 17.63
C VAL A 24 -4.52 -9.68 18.12
N SER A 25 -3.62 -10.64 17.95
CA SER A 25 -3.84 -12.02 18.40
C SER A 25 -3.97 -12.09 19.93
N LEU A 26 -3.10 -11.39 20.66
CA LEU A 26 -3.19 -11.27 22.12
C LEU A 26 -4.53 -10.66 22.56
N LEU A 27 -5.00 -9.63 21.85
CA LEU A 27 -6.26 -8.96 22.18
C LEU A 27 -7.48 -9.83 21.84
N ALA A 28 -7.39 -10.61 20.77
CA ALA A 28 -8.38 -11.60 20.36
C ALA A 28 -8.47 -12.74 21.37
N ASP A 29 -7.34 -13.36 21.73
CA ASP A 29 -7.26 -14.49 22.66
C ASP A 29 -7.73 -14.09 24.07
N ALA A 30 -7.48 -12.83 24.47
CA ALA A 30 -8.03 -12.26 25.70
C ALA A 30 -9.54 -11.98 25.65
N GLY A 31 -10.22 -12.27 24.52
CA GLY A 31 -11.65 -12.05 24.32
C GLY A 31 -12.05 -10.56 24.20
N ARG A 32 -11.08 -9.64 24.18
CA ARG A 32 -11.32 -8.18 24.22
C ARG A 32 -11.85 -7.61 22.91
N LEU A 33 -11.72 -8.35 21.81
CA LEU A 33 -12.28 -8.02 20.50
C LEU A 33 -13.68 -8.64 20.28
N GLY A 34 -14.18 -9.40 21.26
CA GLY A 34 -15.44 -10.14 21.17
C GLY A 34 -15.25 -11.62 20.83
N ALA A 35 -16.18 -12.45 21.29
CA ALA A 35 -16.08 -13.91 21.20
C ALA A 35 -15.95 -14.45 19.77
N THR A 36 -16.55 -13.77 18.79
CA THR A 36 -16.50 -14.15 17.37
C THR A 36 -15.10 -14.04 16.77
N LEU A 37 -14.25 -13.18 17.34
CA LEU A 37 -12.90 -12.93 16.84
C LEU A 37 -11.83 -13.74 17.58
N VAL A 38 -12.20 -14.62 18.52
CA VAL A 38 -11.29 -15.56 19.18
C VAL A 38 -10.98 -16.71 18.20
N HIS A 39 -10.11 -16.43 17.24
CA HIS A 39 -9.76 -17.37 16.18
C HIS A 39 -8.28 -17.19 15.78
N PRO A 40 -7.54 -18.27 15.49
CA PRO A 40 -6.12 -18.19 15.09
C PRO A 40 -5.86 -17.31 13.86
N ALA A 41 -6.88 -17.09 13.03
CA ALA A 41 -6.79 -16.27 11.82
C ALA A 41 -6.90 -14.75 12.08
N THR A 42 -7.43 -14.32 13.23
CA THR A 42 -7.78 -12.91 13.47
C THR A 42 -6.58 -11.96 13.35
N GLY A 43 -5.44 -12.33 13.94
CA GLY A 43 -4.21 -11.55 13.81
C GLY A 43 -3.72 -11.42 12.36
N TYR A 44 -3.83 -12.49 11.58
CA TYR A 44 -3.45 -12.48 10.16
C TYR A 44 -4.41 -11.64 9.32
N ILE A 45 -5.73 -11.76 9.53
CA ILE A 45 -6.74 -10.96 8.82
C ILE A 45 -6.54 -9.47 9.06
N ALA A 46 -6.15 -9.07 10.27
CA ALA A 46 -5.83 -7.68 10.57
C ALA A 46 -4.63 -7.16 9.75
N VAL A 47 -3.54 -7.93 9.67
CA VAL A 47 -2.39 -7.59 8.81
C VAL A 47 -2.81 -7.50 7.34
N TYR A 48 -3.52 -8.50 6.83
CA TYR A 48 -4.01 -8.50 5.45
C TYR A 48 -4.86 -7.27 5.12
N THR A 49 -5.72 -6.84 6.04
CA THR A 49 -6.55 -5.66 5.84
C THR A 49 -5.71 -4.39 5.75
N ILE A 50 -4.67 -4.26 6.59
CA ILE A 50 -3.73 -3.14 6.54
C ILE A 50 -2.94 -3.17 5.24
N GLU A 51 -2.41 -4.32 4.82
CA GLU A 51 -1.70 -4.48 3.55
C GLU A 51 -2.58 -4.11 2.36
N LEU A 52 -3.85 -4.53 2.37
CA LEU A 52 -4.81 -4.16 1.34
C LEU A 52 -4.98 -2.64 1.25
N ALA A 53 -5.14 -1.96 2.40
CA ALA A 53 -5.21 -0.51 2.45
C ALA A 53 -3.92 0.16 1.95
N LEU A 54 -2.75 -0.39 2.30
CA LEU A 54 -1.45 0.11 1.83
C LEU A 54 -1.23 -0.13 0.33
N LEU A 55 -1.75 -1.21 -0.24
CA LEU A 55 -1.75 -1.42 -1.69
C LEU A 55 -2.56 -0.33 -2.38
N PHE A 56 -3.76 -0.01 -1.89
CA PHE A 56 -4.53 1.13 -2.41
C PHE A 56 -3.82 2.46 -2.21
N GLY A 57 -3.20 2.69 -1.06
CA GLY A 57 -2.40 3.89 -0.79
C GLY A 57 -1.22 4.02 -1.76
N THR A 58 -0.55 2.91 -2.06
CA THR A 58 0.56 2.86 -3.02
C THR A 58 0.07 3.16 -4.44
N LEU A 59 -1.06 2.58 -4.84
CA LEU A 59 -1.69 2.89 -6.13
C LEU A 59 -2.07 4.37 -6.24
N ALA A 60 -2.66 4.94 -5.18
CA ALA A 60 -2.99 6.35 -5.12
C ALA A 60 -1.74 7.25 -5.22
N ALA A 61 -0.63 6.85 -4.60
CA ALA A 61 0.65 7.57 -4.68
C ALA A 61 1.31 7.46 -6.06
N ILE A 62 1.23 6.30 -6.73
CA ILE A 62 1.80 6.08 -8.06
C ILE A 62 0.95 6.72 -9.16
N GLY A 63 -0.37 6.84 -8.99
CA GLY A 63 -1.30 7.36 -9.99
C GLY A 63 -0.87 8.69 -10.65
N PRO A 64 -0.49 9.73 -9.89
CA PRO A 64 0.03 10.98 -10.45
C PRO A 64 1.36 10.82 -11.20
N LEU A 65 2.24 9.91 -10.75
CA LEU A 65 3.57 9.70 -11.33
C LEU A 65 3.50 9.08 -12.74
N VAL A 66 2.44 8.33 -13.03
CA VAL A 66 2.24 7.68 -14.34
C VAL A 66 1.41 8.53 -15.32
N ARG A 67 1.04 9.75 -14.94
CA ARG A 67 0.27 10.65 -15.82
C ARG A 67 1.15 11.13 -16.97
N LEU A 68 1.02 10.49 -18.13
CA LEU A 68 1.64 10.94 -19.38
C LEU A 68 1.05 12.29 -19.79
N GLU A 69 1.90 13.30 -19.90
CA GLU A 69 1.53 14.56 -20.55
C GLU A 69 1.22 14.26 -22.01
N ARG A 70 -0.01 14.52 -22.47
CA ARG A 70 -0.30 14.48 -23.91
C ARG A 70 0.55 15.58 -24.55
N PRO A 71 1.43 15.27 -25.52
CA PRO A 71 2.11 16.31 -26.27
C PRO A 71 1.04 17.23 -26.87
N SER A 72 1.11 18.51 -26.51
CA SER A 72 0.33 19.56 -27.14
C SER A 72 0.57 19.46 -28.64
N ARG A 73 -0.39 18.93 -29.38
CA ARG A 73 -0.32 18.89 -30.85
C ARG A 73 -0.33 20.34 -31.29
N VAL A 74 0.85 20.92 -31.47
CA VAL A 74 1.04 22.18 -32.18
C VAL A 74 0.44 21.91 -33.56
N LEU A 75 -0.78 22.40 -33.78
CA LEU A 75 -1.35 22.50 -35.11
C LEU A 75 -0.41 23.46 -35.84
N THR A 76 0.59 22.91 -36.54
CA THR A 76 1.33 23.70 -37.51
C THR A 76 0.29 24.15 -38.52
N HIS A 77 -0.01 25.45 -38.46
CA HIS A 77 -0.76 26.13 -39.49
C HIS A 77 -0.03 25.85 -40.81
N VAL A 78 -0.56 24.92 -41.60
CA VAL A 78 -0.16 24.75 -43.00
C VAL A 78 -0.66 26.01 -43.70
N PRO A 79 0.21 26.85 -44.27
CA PRO A 79 -0.25 28.01 -45.03
C PRO A 79 -1.06 27.52 -46.24
N SER A 80 -2.22 28.14 -46.45
CA SER A 80 -3.01 27.92 -47.67
C SER A 80 -2.17 28.29 -48.89
N PRO A 81 -2.05 27.44 -49.92
CA PRO A 81 -1.61 27.91 -51.22
C PRO A 81 -2.59 28.98 -51.73
N ALA A 82 -2.01 29.97 -52.41
CA ALA A 82 -2.56 31.30 -52.69
C ALA A 82 -3.91 31.32 -53.40
#